data_AF-A0A915WMC4-F1
#
_entry.id   AF-A0A915WMC4-F1
#
_cell.length_a   1.000
_cell.length_b   1.000
_cell.length_c   1.000
_cell.angle_alpha   90.00
_cell.angle_beta   90.00
_cell.angle_gamma   90.00
#
_symmetry.space_group_name_H-M   'P 1'
#
loop_
_entity.id
_entity.type
_entity.pdbx_description
1 polymer ?
#
loop_
_entity_poly.entity_id
_entity_poly.type
_entity_poly.pdbx_seq_one_letter_code
_entity_poly.pdbx_strand_id
1 'polypeptide(L)'
;EKEDIKLKTEVYALSQSISMSAHKARRVLDQILGRSYRETLTILELMPYRACYPIFKLIYSAAANAKHNMGLNEEYLVITKATANEGTTVKKLKPRARGRSYAIKRPTCHITIVLKDTALYEKYVVENSIRCLKKTGWIYKKKSTDITCHNMYSSGGVWDKK
;
A
#
# COMPACT_ATOMS: atom_id res chain seq x y z
N GLU A 1 5.41 19.44 -10.03
CA GLU A 1 4.03 19.12 -10.49
C GLU A 1 3.54 17.72 -10.10
N LYS A 2 4.10 16.63 -10.64
CA LYS A 2 3.62 15.27 -10.30
C LYS A 2 3.85 14.88 -8.83
N GLU A 3 4.94 15.35 -8.22
CA GLU A 3 5.22 15.15 -6.79
C GLU A 3 4.28 15.95 -5.88
N ASP A 4 3.88 17.15 -6.30
CA ASP A 4 2.97 18.02 -5.53
C ASP A 4 1.54 17.44 -5.47
N ILE A 5 1.09 16.82 -6.55
CA ILE A 5 -0.21 16.11 -6.60
C ILE A 5 -0.17 14.86 -5.70
N LYS A 6 0.97 14.15 -5.68
CA LYS A 6 1.18 12.97 -4.83
C LYS A 6 1.07 13.33 -3.34
N LEU A 7 1.68 14.44 -2.92
CA LEU A 7 1.59 14.94 -1.54
C LEU A 7 0.17 15.38 -1.15
N LYS A 8 -0.60 15.97 -2.08
CA LYS A 8 -1.97 16.43 -1.83
C LYS A 8 -2.98 15.31 -1.60
N THR A 9 -2.66 14.07 -1.98
CA THR A 9 -3.58 12.93 -1.87
C THR A 9 -3.27 12.02 -0.68
N GLU A 10 -2.19 12.29 0.04
CA GLU A 10 -1.72 11.44 1.14
C GLU A 10 -2.06 12.08 2.48
N VAL A 11 -2.74 11.31 3.33
CA VAL A 11 -3.13 11.74 4.68
C VAL A 11 -2.22 11.06 5.68
N TYR A 12 -1.59 11.86 6.54
CA TYR A 12 -0.65 11.40 7.54
C TYR A 12 -1.31 11.35 8.92
N ALA A 13 -1.01 10.29 9.67
CA ALA A 13 -1.33 10.19 11.09
C ALA A 13 -0.11 9.69 11.88
N LEU A 14 0.15 10.34 13.01
CA LEU A 14 1.30 10.12 13.86
C LEU A 14 0.86 9.88 15.30
N SER A 15 1.41 8.86 15.93
CA SER A 15 1.35 8.70 17.38
C SER A 15 2.76 8.55 17.92
N GLN A 16 3.07 9.39 18.91
CA GLN A 16 4.39 9.44 19.50
C GLN A 16 4.39 8.76 20.87
N SER A 17 5.56 8.23 21.26
CA SER A 17 5.86 7.73 22.60
C SER A 17 4.88 6.67 23.15
N ILE A 18 4.40 5.77 22.30
CA ILE A 18 3.58 4.64 22.74
C ILE A 18 4.46 3.68 23.57
N SER A 19 3.99 3.31 24.76
CA SER A 19 4.70 2.39 25.67
C SER A 19 4.58 0.94 25.22
N MET A 20 5.29 0.61 24.14
CA MET A 20 5.45 -0.74 23.60
C MET A 20 6.74 -0.83 22.77
N SER A 21 7.21 -2.06 22.54
CA SER A 21 8.32 -2.30 21.60
C SER A 21 7.84 -2.13 20.16
N ALA A 22 8.67 -1.48 19.34
CA ALA A 22 8.40 -1.30 17.91
C ALA A 22 8.14 -2.64 17.19
N HIS A 23 8.85 -3.72 17.53
CA HIS A 23 8.64 -5.04 16.92
C HIS A 23 7.22 -5.60 17.13
N LYS A 24 6.61 -5.33 18.29
CA LYS A 24 5.24 -5.75 18.57
C LYS A 24 4.23 -4.97 17.73
N ALA A 25 4.50 -3.70 17.47
CA ALA A 25 3.67 -2.88 16.57
C ALA A 25 3.86 -3.32 15.11
N ARG A 26 5.10 -3.49 14.65
CA ARG A 26 5.42 -3.92 13.26
C ARG A 26 4.68 -5.19 12.87
N ARG A 27 4.65 -6.20 13.75
CA ARG A 27 3.88 -7.43 13.52
C ARG A 27 2.43 -7.19 13.10
N VAL A 28 1.76 -6.20 13.68
CA VAL A 28 0.39 -5.85 13.33
C VAL A 28 0.35 -4.96 12.10
N LEU A 29 1.26 -3.98 11.99
CA LEU A 29 1.34 -3.08 10.84
C LEU A 29 1.56 -3.84 9.53
N ASP A 30 2.40 -4.88 9.54
CA ASP A 30 2.70 -5.71 8.38
C ASP A 30 1.45 -6.41 7.81
N GLN A 31 0.44 -6.67 8.65
CA GLN A 31 -0.80 -7.32 8.22
C GLN A 31 -1.80 -6.37 7.54
N ILE A 32 -1.76 -5.09 7.92
CA ILE A 32 -2.71 -4.07 7.46
C ILE A 32 -2.19 -3.25 6.28
N LEU A 33 -0.89 -3.37 5.94
CA LEU A 33 -0.30 -2.71 4.78
C LEU A 33 -1.04 -3.13 3.50
N GLY A 34 -1.45 -2.13 2.71
CA GLY A 34 -2.16 -2.33 1.43
C GLY A 34 -3.64 -2.70 1.55
N ARG A 35 -4.20 -2.73 2.76
CA ARG A 35 -5.63 -3.02 2.99
C ARG A 35 -6.48 -1.74 2.93
N SER A 36 -7.77 -1.92 2.63
CA SER A 36 -8.74 -0.83 2.72
C SER A 36 -9.00 -0.46 4.18
N TYR A 37 -9.48 0.77 4.41
CA TYR A 37 -9.82 1.26 5.75
C TYR A 37 -10.80 0.34 6.47
N ARG A 38 -11.88 -0.08 5.79
CA ARG A 38 -12.93 -0.95 6.34
C ARG A 38 -12.41 -2.35 6.70
N GLU A 39 -11.63 -2.96 5.81
CA GLU A 39 -10.99 -4.26 6.10
C GLU A 39 -10.07 -4.15 7.30
N THR A 40 -9.31 -3.06 7.39
CA THR A 40 -8.33 -2.87 8.46
C THR A 40 -8.99 -2.80 9.84
N LEU A 41 -10.12 -2.10 9.98
CA LEU A 41 -10.86 -2.05 11.24
C LEU A 41 -11.28 -3.45 11.69
N THR A 42 -11.83 -4.23 10.75
CA THR A 42 -12.27 -5.61 11.00
C THR A 42 -11.11 -6.50 11.44
N ILE A 43 -9.97 -6.40 10.74
CA ILE A 43 -8.75 -7.18 11.06
C ILE A 43 -8.25 -6.82 12.47
N LEU A 44 -8.21 -5.53 12.81
CA LEU A 44 -7.69 -5.07 14.10
C LEU A 44 -8.57 -5.46 15.28
N GLU A 45 -9.89 -5.51 15.08
CA GLU A 45 -10.85 -5.97 16.10
C GLU A 45 -10.72 -7.46 16.39
N LEU A 46 -10.47 -8.28 15.36
CA LEU A 46 -10.39 -9.74 15.48
C LEU A 46 -9.03 -10.25 15.97
N MET A 47 -7.96 -9.47 15.79
CA MET A 47 -6.61 -9.89 16.16
C MET A 47 -6.40 -9.93 17.69
N PRO A 48 -5.75 -10.98 18.22
CA PRO A 48 -5.54 -11.16 19.66
C PRO A 48 -4.42 -10.29 20.26
N TYR A 49 -3.84 -9.35 19.49
CA TYR A 49 -2.67 -8.58 19.93
C TYR A 49 -3.06 -7.29 20.66
N ARG A 50 -2.45 -7.03 21.82
CA ARG A 50 -2.59 -5.74 22.54
C ARG A 50 -2.19 -4.52 21.70
N ALA A 51 -1.29 -4.72 20.73
CA ALA A 51 -0.84 -3.70 19.79
C ALA A 51 -1.96 -3.15 18.90
N CYS A 52 -3.06 -3.90 18.71
CA CYS A 52 -4.17 -3.48 17.87
C CYS A 52 -4.87 -2.22 18.40
N TYR A 53 -5.03 -2.10 19.72
CA TYR A 53 -5.73 -0.97 20.33
C TYR A 53 -5.16 0.42 19.99
N PRO A 54 -3.85 0.71 20.17
CA PRO A 54 -3.28 2.00 19.77
C PRO A 54 -3.31 2.22 18.25
N ILE A 55 -3.15 1.16 17.46
CA ILE A 55 -3.18 1.23 15.99
C ILE A 55 -4.60 1.54 15.49
N PHE A 56 -5.62 0.92 16.09
CA PHE A 56 -7.03 1.16 15.78
C PHE A 56 -7.40 2.64 15.98
N LYS A 57 -7.02 3.21 17.13
CA LYS A 57 -7.23 4.64 17.40
C LYS A 57 -6.56 5.54 16.37
N LEU A 58 -5.34 5.19 15.98
CA LEU A 58 -4.59 5.94 14.97
C LEU A 58 -5.28 5.93 13.61
N ILE A 59 -5.75 4.77 13.17
CA ILE A 59 -6.40 4.61 11.86
C ILE A 59 -7.74 5.34 11.83
N TYR A 60 -8.52 5.26 12.92
CA TYR A 60 -9.74 6.03 13.07
C TYR A 60 -9.47 7.55 12.99
N SER A 61 -8.42 8.02 13.69
CA SER A 61 -7.98 9.42 13.61
C SER A 61 -7.50 9.81 12.21
N ALA A 62 -6.82 8.91 11.50
CA ALA A 62 -6.34 9.15 10.14
C ALA A 62 -7.49 9.34 9.15
N ALA A 63 -8.52 8.50 9.24
CA ALA A 63 -9.73 8.63 8.42
C ALA A 63 -10.50 9.92 8.74
N ALA A 64 -10.62 10.29 10.01
CA ALA A 64 -11.23 11.57 10.40
C ALA A 64 -10.46 12.77 9.82
N ASN A 65 -9.12 12.72 9.84
CA ASN A 65 -8.28 13.76 9.22
C ASN A 65 -8.47 13.82 7.71
N ALA A 66 -8.58 12.66 7.04
CA ALA A 66 -8.81 12.57 5.60
C ALA A 66 -10.14 13.23 5.21
N LYS A 67 -11.20 12.94 5.96
CA LYS A 67 -12.53 13.51 5.76
C LYS A 67 -12.56 15.02 6.02
N HIS A 68 -12.01 15.47 7.15
CA HIS A 68 -12.11 16.86 7.56
C HIS A 68 -11.19 17.79 6.74
N ASN A 69 -9.93 17.40 6.54
CA ASN A 69 -8.94 18.29 5.94
C ASN A 69 -8.90 18.20 4.41
N MET A 70 -9.18 17.03 3.85
CA MET A 70 -9.06 16.79 2.41
C MET A 70 -10.40 16.46 1.74
N GLY A 71 -11.50 16.32 2.50
CA GLY A 71 -12.82 15.99 1.95
C GLY A 71 -12.88 14.59 1.32
N LEU A 72 -11.98 13.69 1.70
CA LEU A 72 -11.91 12.35 1.13
C LEU A 72 -12.96 11.44 1.76
N ASN A 73 -13.52 10.54 0.96
CA ASN A 73 -14.47 9.53 1.41
C ASN A 73 -13.74 8.33 2.02
N GLU A 74 -14.19 7.88 3.20
CA GLU A 74 -13.56 6.81 3.97
C GLU A 74 -13.51 5.46 3.23
N GLU A 75 -14.49 5.20 2.36
CA GLU A 75 -14.63 3.95 1.62
C GLU A 75 -13.48 3.68 0.64
N TYR A 76 -12.87 4.74 0.08
CA TYR A 76 -11.82 4.64 -0.92
C TYR A 76 -10.40 4.78 -0.33
N LEU A 77 -10.30 4.92 0.99
CA LEU A 77 -9.02 5.05 1.69
C LEU A 77 -8.33 3.69 1.82
N VAL A 78 -7.07 3.66 1.40
CA VAL A 78 -6.18 2.50 1.51
C VAL A 78 -4.91 2.90 2.25
N ILE A 79 -4.40 1.99 3.09
CA ILE A 79 -3.14 2.19 3.81
C ILE A 79 -1.97 1.92 2.87
N THR A 80 -1.23 2.98 2.51
CA THR A 80 -0.07 2.88 1.61
C THR A 80 1.22 2.64 2.36
N LYS A 81 1.38 3.26 3.53
CA LYS A 81 2.59 3.14 4.36
C LYS A 81 2.20 3.07 5.82
N ALA A 82 2.80 2.12 6.52
CA ALA A 82 2.63 1.93 7.95
C ALA A 82 3.99 1.55 8.53
N THR A 83 4.54 2.40 9.40
CA THR A 83 5.87 2.21 9.96
C THR A 83 5.85 2.42 11.47
N ALA A 84 6.56 1.56 12.21
CA ALA A 84 6.82 1.75 13.63
C ALA A 84 8.33 1.91 13.86
N ASN A 85 8.71 3.07 14.37
CA ASN A 85 10.07 3.42 14.73
C ASN A 85 10.28 3.25 16.24
N GLU A 86 11.51 2.94 16.63
CA GLU A 86 11.87 2.91 18.04
C GLU A 86 11.90 4.32 18.60
N GLY A 87 11.40 4.48 19.82
CA GLY A 87 11.46 5.73 20.57
C GLY A 87 12.43 5.65 21.74
N THR A 88 12.29 6.59 22.66
CA THR A 88 13.10 6.65 23.88
C THR A 88 12.94 5.38 24.71
N THR A 89 14.07 4.78 25.09
CA THR A 89 14.09 3.57 25.92
C THR A 89 14.58 3.89 27.32
N VAL A 90 13.73 3.65 28.31
CA VAL A 90 14.10 3.82 29.73
C VAL A 90 14.80 2.54 30.22
N LYS A 91 15.97 2.69 30.84
CA LYS A 91 16.71 1.58 31.46
C LYS A 91 16.38 1.50 32.95
N LYS A 92 16.13 0.30 33.47
CA LYS A 92 15.94 0.01 34.90
C LYS A 92 16.88 -1.11 35.33
N LEU A 93 17.45 -0.99 36.53
CA LEU A 93 18.32 -2.04 37.05
C LEU A 93 17.48 -3.19 37.63
N LYS A 94 17.83 -4.43 37.29
CA LYS A 94 17.27 -5.66 37.88
C LYS A 94 18.37 -6.40 38.64
N PRO A 95 18.25 -6.55 39.97
CA PRO A 95 19.21 -7.34 40.73
C PRO A 95 19.14 -8.82 40.35
N ARG A 96 20.28 -9.51 40.40
CA ARG A 96 20.45 -10.94 40.14
C ARG A 96 21.37 -11.57 41.19
N ALA A 97 21.41 -12.90 41.21
CA ALA A 97 22.23 -13.66 42.15
C ALA A 97 23.73 -13.27 42.10
N ARG A 98 24.42 -13.45 43.23
CA ARG A 98 25.86 -13.16 43.40
C ARG A 98 26.25 -11.70 43.12
N GLY A 99 25.45 -10.73 43.58
CA GLY A 99 25.74 -9.30 43.43
C GLY A 99 25.70 -8.75 41.99
N ARG A 100 25.24 -9.55 41.01
CA ARG A 100 25.14 -9.14 39.61
C ARG A 100 23.89 -8.29 39.38
N SER A 101 23.92 -7.44 38.37
CA SER A 101 22.76 -6.65 37.96
C SER A 101 22.68 -6.56 36.43
N TYR A 102 21.45 -6.61 35.90
CA TYR A 102 21.17 -6.47 34.46
C TYR A 102 20.21 -5.32 34.22
N ALA A 103 20.33 -4.65 33.07
CA ALA A 103 19.39 -3.59 32.69
C ALA A 103 18.15 -4.18 32.01
N ILE A 104 16.96 -3.88 32.52
CA ILE A 104 15.68 -4.03 31.81
C ILE A 104 15.45 -2.77 30.99
N LYS A 105 15.21 -2.96 29.69
CA LYS A 105 14.81 -1.89 28.77
C LYS A 105 13.26 -1.80 28.74
N ARG A 106 12.71 -0.60 28.95
CA ARG A 106 11.31 -0.27 28.69
C ARG A 106 11.25 0.61 27.44
N PRO A 107 11.16 0.00 26.24
CA PRO A 107 11.13 0.75 25.00
C PRO A 107 9.78 1.43 24.79
N THR A 108 9.81 2.55 24.06
CA THR A 108 8.64 3.16 23.46
C THR A 108 8.75 3.08 21.94
N CYS A 109 7.67 3.39 21.23
CA CYS A 109 7.67 3.48 19.78
C CYS A 109 6.88 4.67 19.26
N HIS A 110 7.21 5.09 18.04
CA HIS A 110 6.48 6.06 17.26
C HIS A 110 5.86 5.35 16.06
N ILE A 111 4.56 5.53 15.83
CA ILE A 111 3.84 4.90 14.72
C ILE A 111 3.44 6.00 13.74
N THR A 112 3.70 5.74 12.46
CA THR A 112 3.32 6.60 11.34
C THR A 112 2.48 5.78 10.37
N ILE A 113 1.29 6.27 10.05
CA ILE A 113 0.38 5.66 9.07
C ILE A 113 0.08 6.71 8.01
N VAL A 114 0.11 6.28 6.75
CA VAL A 114 -0.24 7.08 5.58
C VAL A 114 -1.40 6.39 4.87
N LEU A 115 -2.48 7.15 4.69
CA LEU A 115 -3.64 6.76 3.90
C LEU A 115 -3.57 7.47 2.56
N LYS A 116 -4.08 6.82 1.52
CA LYS A 116 -4.25 7.40 0.19
C LYS A 116 -5.64 7.07 -0.34
N ASP A 117 -6.21 8.02 -1.06
CA ASP A 117 -7.45 7.77 -1.80
C ASP A 117 -7.16 7.00 -3.10
N THR A 118 -7.88 5.89 -3.28
CA THR A 118 -7.77 5.00 -4.43
C THR A 118 -8.59 5.48 -5.63
N ALA A 119 -9.68 6.24 -5.40
CA ALA A 119 -10.63 6.66 -6.43
C ALA A 119 -9.97 7.51 -7.55
N LEU A 120 -8.84 8.17 -7.24
CA LEU A 120 -8.11 8.93 -8.24
C LEU A 120 -7.43 8.02 -9.29
N TYR A 121 -7.04 6.79 -8.94
CA TYR A 121 -6.36 5.88 -9.88
C TYR A 121 -7.29 5.30 -10.95
N GLU A 122 -8.54 4.96 -10.61
CA GLU A 122 -9.52 4.46 -11.59
C GLU A 122 -9.80 5.50 -12.68
N LYS A 123 -9.94 6.77 -12.30
CA LYS A 123 -10.14 7.87 -13.27
C LYS A 123 -8.99 7.98 -14.26
N TYR A 124 -7.75 7.93 -13.79
CA TYR A 124 -6.57 7.99 -14.68
C TYR A 124 -6.45 6.76 -15.59
N VAL A 125 -6.80 5.56 -15.13
CA VAL A 125 -6.75 4.34 -15.98
C VAL A 125 -7.82 4.38 -17.06
N VAL A 126 -9.04 4.79 -16.72
CA VAL A 126 -10.15 4.96 -17.67
C VAL A 126 -9.85 6.06 -18.69
N GLU A 127 -9.32 7.21 -18.27
CA GLU A 127 -8.94 8.28 -19.19
C GLU A 127 -7.78 7.88 -20.13
N ASN A 128 -6.80 7.13 -19.62
CA ASN A 128 -5.67 6.65 -20.44
C ASN A 128 -6.10 5.54 -21.42
N SER A 129 -7.01 4.65 -21.04
CA SER A 129 -7.56 3.63 -21.93
C SER A 129 -8.42 4.24 -23.05
N ILE A 130 -9.24 5.25 -22.73
CA ILE A 130 -10.02 6.01 -23.73
C ILE A 130 -9.08 6.78 -24.69
N ARG A 131 -7.98 7.36 -24.19
CA ARG A 131 -7.01 8.10 -25.01
C ARG A 131 -6.26 7.22 -26.02
N CYS A 132 -5.94 5.97 -25.67
CA CYS A 132 -5.29 5.05 -26.60
C CYS A 132 -6.26 4.44 -27.64
N LEU A 133 -7.54 4.26 -27.29
CA LEU A 133 -8.59 3.85 -28.25
C LEU A 133 -8.94 4.94 -29.26
N LYS A 134 -8.79 6.23 -28.92
CA LYS A 134 -8.97 7.35 -29.87
C LYS A 134 -7.79 7.55 -30.84
N LYS A 135 -6.66 6.83 -30.65
CA LYS A 135 -5.47 6.90 -31.52
C LYS A 135 -5.51 5.97 -32.74
N THR A 136 -6.53 5.12 -32.87
CA THR A 136 -6.74 4.29 -34.08
C THR A 136 -7.46 5.10 -35.17
N GLY A 137 -6.74 6.07 -35.74
CA GLY A 137 -7.11 6.80 -36.95
C GLY A 137 -6.26 6.39 -38.15
N TRP A 138 -5.94 5.09 -38.30
CA TRP A 138 -5.31 4.59 -39.52
C TRP A 138 -6.39 4.40 -40.58
N ILE A 139 -6.57 5.42 -41.41
CA ILE A 139 -7.31 5.32 -42.69
C ILE A 139 -6.43 4.49 -43.62
N TYR A 140 -6.78 3.21 -43.81
CA TYR A 140 -6.17 2.36 -44.83
C TYR A 140 -6.46 2.96 -46.22
N LYS A 141 -5.46 3.60 -46.85
CA LYS A 141 -5.52 3.86 -48.29
C LYS A 141 -5.48 2.52 -49.01
N LYS A 142 -6.61 2.10 -49.60
CA LYS A 142 -6.63 1.03 -50.60
C LYS A 142 -5.69 1.44 -51.74
N LYS A 143 -4.54 0.77 -51.87
CA LYS A 143 -3.83 0.69 -53.14
C LYS A 143 -4.19 -0.67 -53.74
N SER A 144 -4.98 -0.66 -54.80
CA SER A 144 -5.09 -1.81 -55.69
C SER A 144 -3.81 -1.90 -56.51
N THR A 145 -3.13 -3.03 -56.44
CA THR A 145 -2.23 -3.47 -57.49
C THR A 145 -2.39 -4.97 -57.61
N ASP A 146 -2.96 -5.40 -58.72
CA ASP A 146 -2.99 -6.78 -59.18
C ASP A 146 -1.56 -7.26 -59.43
N ILE A 147 -1.15 -8.38 -58.83
CA ILE A 147 0.02 -9.13 -59.28
C ILE A 147 -0.27 -10.63 -59.17
N THR A 148 -0.43 -11.20 -60.35
CA THR A 148 -0.27 -12.57 -60.84
C THR A 148 0.28 -13.64 -59.89
N CYS A 149 -0.37 -14.79 -60.00
CA CYS A 149 -0.09 -16.08 -59.39
C CYS A 149 1.25 -16.69 -59.86
N HIS A 150 2.01 -17.27 -58.95
CA HIS A 150 2.86 -18.43 -59.26
C HIS A 150 2.56 -19.55 -58.27
N ASN A 151 1.94 -20.59 -58.81
CA ASN A 151 1.79 -21.90 -58.23
C ASN A 151 3.07 -22.68 -58.55
N MET A 152 3.77 -23.26 -57.55
CA MET A 152 4.77 -24.30 -57.79
C MET A 152 5.10 -25.05 -56.47
N TYR A 153 4.63 -26.30 -56.39
CA TYR A 153 5.05 -27.44 -55.54
C TYR A 153 4.83 -27.33 -54.01
N SER A 154 3.93 -28.11 -53.40
CA SER A 154 3.95 -29.57 -53.13
C SER A 154 5.19 -30.09 -52.38
N SER A 155 4.91 -30.99 -51.43
CA SER A 155 5.80 -31.71 -50.48
C SER A 155 6.23 -30.84 -49.28
N GLY A 156 5.90 -31.14 -48.03
CA GLY A 156 5.67 -32.42 -47.36
C GLY A 156 6.68 -32.51 -46.21
N GLY A 157 6.24 -32.67 -44.95
CA GLY A 157 7.17 -32.79 -43.84
C GLY A 157 6.56 -32.64 -42.46
N VAL A 158 5.88 -33.70 -42.00
CA VAL A 158 5.55 -33.99 -40.61
C VAL A 158 6.83 -34.32 -39.86
N TRP A 159 7.12 -33.67 -38.74
CA TRP A 159 8.01 -34.25 -37.72
C TRP A 159 7.47 -33.98 -36.31
N ASP A 160 7.23 -35.10 -35.66
CA ASP A 160 6.72 -35.33 -34.32
C ASP A 160 7.90 -35.78 -33.43
N LYS A 161 7.84 -35.47 -32.13
CA LYS A 161 8.64 -35.96 -30.98
C LYS A 161 10.15 -35.68 -30.90
N LYS A 162 10.54 -35.00 -29.80
CA LYS A 162 11.08 -35.67 -28.60
C LYS A 162 10.98 -34.77 -27.37
#